data_AF-A0A521PBX4-F1
#
_entry.id   AF-A0A521PBX4-F1
#
_cell.length_a   1.000
_cell.length_b   1.000
_cell.length_c   1.000
_cell.angle_alpha   90.00
_cell.angle_beta   90.00
_cell.angle_gamma   90.00
#
_symmetry.space_group_name_H-M   'P 1'
#
loop_
_entity.id
_entity.type
_entity.pdbx_description
1 polymer ?
#
loop_
_entity_poly.entity_id
_entity_poly.type
_entity_poly.pdbx_seq_one_letter_code
_entity_poly.pdbx_strand_id
1 'polypeptide(L)'
;MRPTPTPTLIRAPAPEPRGRRPASPTLVPAALDDQTLLALILERMDPETDSARLAAALLEQFGSLGGVAGAAPGDLAQASSVGAVLRAELTLLREFAVRLARAEASRRPVITSWTALVAYGRVAQEMAAQQAALDQLQGLSDGQD
;
A
#
# COMPACT_ATOMS: atom_id res chain seq x y z
N MET A 1 -70.69 29.23 -8.51
CA MET A 1 -69.64 28.25 -8.86
C MET A 1 -68.28 28.94 -8.74
N ARG A 2 -67.47 28.55 -7.75
CA ARG A 2 -66.08 29.01 -7.61
C ARG A 2 -65.16 27.90 -8.12
N PRO A 3 -64.15 28.17 -8.97
CA PRO A 3 -63.22 27.14 -9.40
C PRO A 3 -62.30 26.73 -8.24
N THR A 4 -62.14 25.43 -8.06
CA THR A 4 -61.17 24.81 -7.17
C THR A 4 -59.74 25.05 -7.69
N PRO A 5 -58.78 25.50 -6.87
CA PRO A 5 -57.38 25.52 -7.29
C PRO A 5 -56.80 24.11 -7.23
N THR A 6 -56.23 23.66 -8.35
CA THR A 6 -55.44 22.43 -8.48
C THR A 6 -54.13 22.58 -7.69
N PRO A 7 -53.74 21.63 -6.81
CA PRO A 7 -52.44 21.70 -6.15
C PRO A 7 -51.32 21.42 -7.16
N THR A 8 -50.44 22.40 -7.36
CA THR A 8 -49.20 22.25 -8.13
C THR A 8 -48.19 21.46 -7.29
N LEU A 9 -47.84 20.25 -7.72
CA LEU A 9 -46.75 19.49 -7.13
C LEU A 9 -45.42 20.23 -7.37
N ILE A 10 -44.80 20.71 -6.29
CA ILE A 10 -43.41 21.18 -6.31
C ILE A 10 -42.54 19.96 -6.64
N ARG A 11 -42.00 19.92 -7.86
CA ARG A 11 -40.96 18.96 -8.24
C ARG A 11 -39.72 19.27 -7.41
N ALA A 12 -39.38 18.39 -6.47
CA ALA A 12 -38.08 18.43 -5.80
C ALA A 12 -36.96 18.40 -6.85
N PRO A 13 -35.88 19.19 -6.69
CA PRO A 13 -34.76 19.14 -7.62
C PRO A 13 -34.18 17.72 -7.66
N ALA A 14 -33.98 17.20 -8.85
CA ALA A 14 -33.33 15.91 -9.06
C ALA A 14 -31.96 15.91 -8.37
N PRO A 15 -31.54 14.82 -7.70
CA PRO A 15 -30.19 14.76 -7.16
C PRO A 15 -29.21 14.92 -8.32
N GLU A 16 -28.35 15.95 -8.22
CA GLU A 16 -27.24 16.17 -9.14
C GLU A 16 -26.51 14.85 -9.38
N PRO A 17 -26.17 14.50 -10.64
CA PRO A 17 -25.35 13.34 -10.91
C PRO A 17 -23.98 13.60 -10.26
N ARG A 18 -23.78 13.03 -9.06
CA ARG A 18 -22.48 12.93 -8.39
C ARG A 18 -21.47 12.58 -9.47
N GLY A 19 -20.53 13.50 -9.70
CA GLY A 19 -19.57 13.44 -10.78
C GLY A 19 -19.08 12.01 -10.95
N ARG A 20 -19.15 11.51 -12.19
CA ARG A 20 -18.60 10.20 -12.57
C ARG A 20 -17.16 10.19 -12.07
N ARG A 21 -16.93 9.53 -10.93
CA ARG A 21 -15.60 9.30 -10.38
C ARG A 21 -14.77 8.76 -11.54
N PRO A 22 -13.62 9.37 -11.90
CA PRO A 22 -12.79 8.82 -12.96
C PRO A 22 -12.58 7.34 -12.65
N ALA A 23 -12.74 6.50 -13.68
CA ALA A 23 -12.49 5.07 -13.57
C ALA A 23 -11.16 4.89 -12.84
N SER A 24 -11.16 4.11 -11.76
CA SER A 24 -9.94 3.83 -10.98
C SER A 24 -8.80 3.59 -11.98
N PRO A 25 -7.66 4.30 -11.88
CA PRO A 25 -6.55 4.05 -12.78
C PRO A 25 -6.27 2.56 -12.75
N THR A 26 -6.35 1.94 -13.92
CA THR A 26 -5.96 0.55 -14.15
C THR A 26 -4.60 0.38 -13.51
N LEU A 27 -4.56 -0.28 -12.34
CA LEU A 27 -3.33 -0.51 -11.57
C LEU A 27 -2.36 -1.23 -12.50
N VAL A 28 -1.32 -0.55 -12.95
CA VAL A 28 -0.14 -1.20 -13.53
C VAL A 28 0.73 -1.54 -12.31
N PRO A 29 0.71 -2.78 -11.79
CA PRO A 29 1.27 -3.08 -10.47
C PRO A 29 2.80 -3.08 -10.45
N ALA A 30 3.46 -2.99 -11.61
CA ALA A 30 4.87 -3.33 -11.76
C ALA A 30 5.86 -2.22 -11.33
N ALA A 31 5.39 -1.00 -10.98
CA ALA A 31 6.30 0.11 -10.68
C ALA A 31 5.72 1.18 -9.74
N LEU A 32 4.83 0.81 -8.82
CA LEU A 32 4.37 1.76 -7.80
C LEU A 32 5.44 1.91 -6.72
N ASP A 33 5.81 3.16 -6.42
CA ASP A 33 6.59 3.47 -5.23
C ASP A 33 5.76 3.27 -3.96
N ASP A 34 6.43 3.06 -2.83
CA ASP A 34 5.81 2.79 -1.54
C ASP A 34 4.82 3.88 -1.09
N GLN A 35 5.12 5.15 -1.38
CA GLN A 35 4.26 6.27 -1.02
C GLN A 35 2.97 6.24 -1.84
N THR A 36 3.07 6.05 -3.15
CA THR A 36 1.91 5.95 -4.04
C THR A 36 1.07 4.72 -3.70
N LEU A 37 1.69 3.57 -3.42
CA LEU A 37 0.98 2.37 -3.01
C LEU A 37 0.19 2.62 -1.72
N LEU A 38 0.83 3.22 -0.71
CA LEU A 38 0.17 3.54 0.56
C LEU A 38 -0.97 4.53 0.36
N ALA A 39 -0.76 5.61 -0.41
CA ALA A 39 -1.80 6.59 -0.69
C ALA A 39 -3.03 5.95 -1.35
N LEU A 40 -2.84 5.06 -2.33
CA LEU A 40 -3.93 4.35 -2.99
C LEU A 40 -4.70 3.39 -2.06
N ILE A 41 -4.06 2.86 -1.04
CA ILE A 41 -4.70 2.05 0.00
C ILE A 41 -5.52 2.96 0.92
N LEU A 42 -4.92 4.07 1.37
CA LEU A 42 -5.57 5.05 2.25
C LEU A 42 -6.82 5.66 1.60
N GLU A 43 -6.77 6.04 0.32
CA GLU A 43 -7.91 6.59 -0.43
C GLU A 43 -9.11 5.63 -0.48
N ARG A 44 -8.85 4.32 -0.44
CA ARG A 44 -9.91 3.30 -0.42
C ARG A 44 -10.55 3.16 0.95
N MET A 45 -9.80 3.45 2.01
CA MET A 45 -10.26 3.37 3.40
C MET A 45 -11.02 4.64 3.80
N ASP A 46 -10.49 5.81 3.41
CA ASP A 46 -11.10 7.11 3.67
C ASP A 46 -10.86 8.07 2.49
N PRO A 47 -11.86 8.24 1.60
CA PRO A 47 -11.72 9.07 0.40
C PRO A 47 -11.74 10.58 0.68
N GLU A 48 -12.11 11.03 1.90
CA GLU A 48 -12.13 12.46 2.25
C GLU A 48 -10.77 12.94 2.77
N THR A 49 -9.91 12.01 3.20
CA THR A 49 -8.58 12.30 3.72
C THR A 49 -7.58 12.55 2.59
N ASP A 50 -6.70 13.54 2.79
CA ASP A 50 -5.55 13.80 1.92
C ASP A 50 -4.50 12.68 2.06
N SER A 51 -4.77 11.60 1.33
CA SER A 51 -4.05 10.33 1.44
C SER A 51 -2.60 10.43 0.97
N ALA A 52 -2.29 11.35 0.04
CA ALA A 52 -0.94 11.58 -0.42
C ALA A 52 -0.07 12.20 0.67
N ARG A 53 -0.54 13.27 1.33
CA ARG A 53 0.19 13.86 2.48
C ARG A 53 0.27 12.90 3.66
N LEU A 54 -0.80 12.15 3.93
CA LEU A 54 -0.80 11.19 5.02
C LEU A 54 0.19 10.05 4.77
N ALA A 55 0.25 9.51 3.55
CA ALA A 55 1.22 8.48 3.19
C ALA A 55 2.66 8.97 3.34
N ALA A 56 2.96 10.18 2.84
CA ALA A 56 4.27 10.80 3.00
C ALA A 56 4.65 10.97 4.48
N ALA A 57 3.75 11.51 5.31
CA ALA A 57 3.99 11.70 6.74
C ALA A 57 4.24 10.37 7.49
N LEU A 58 3.45 9.33 7.17
CA LEU A 58 3.64 8.01 7.75
C LEU A 58 4.99 7.40 7.34
N LEU A 59 5.40 7.55 6.09
CA LEU A 59 6.67 7.03 5.61
C LEU A 59 7.86 7.83 6.15
N GLU A 60 7.76 9.15 6.30
CA GLU A 60 8.80 9.94 6.97
C GLU A 60 9.00 9.50 8.42
N GLN A 61 7.92 9.17 9.12
CA GLN A 61 7.99 8.80 10.53
C GLN A 61 8.42 7.34 10.76
N PHE A 62 7.89 6.40 9.96
CA PHE A 62 8.12 4.96 10.17
C PHE A 62 9.12 4.36 9.17
N GLY A 63 9.59 5.14 8.20
CA GLY A 63 10.70 4.83 7.29
C GLY A 63 10.40 3.89 6.13
N SER A 64 9.39 3.01 6.25
CA SER A 64 9.03 2.05 5.19
C SER A 64 7.58 1.56 5.35
N LEU A 65 7.02 0.92 4.32
CA LEU A 65 5.72 0.25 4.42
C LEU A 65 5.68 -0.78 5.55
N GLY A 66 6.76 -1.53 5.76
CA GLY A 66 6.89 -2.47 6.87
C GLY A 66 6.89 -1.78 8.23
N GLY A 67 7.51 -0.60 8.32
CA GLY A 67 7.48 0.24 9.52
C GLY A 67 6.08 0.78 9.83
N VAL A 68 5.37 1.29 8.82
CA VAL A 68 3.99 1.78 8.95
C VAL A 68 3.06 0.65 9.37
N ALA A 69 3.14 -0.50 8.70
CA ALA A 69 2.34 -1.67 9.05
C ALA A 69 2.72 -2.22 10.44
N GLY A 70 3.98 -2.13 10.85
CA GLY A 70 4.48 -2.64 12.13
C GLY A 70 4.19 -1.75 13.33
N ALA A 71 3.82 -0.48 13.13
CA ALA A 71 3.63 0.51 14.17
C ALA A 71 2.53 0.12 15.17
N ALA A 72 2.74 0.44 16.46
CA ALA A 72 1.72 0.22 17.47
C ALA A 72 0.53 1.17 17.22
N PRO A 73 -0.72 0.78 17.55
CA PRO A 73 -1.88 1.65 17.38
C PRO A 73 -1.76 2.99 18.12
N GLY A 74 -1.05 3.01 19.26
CA GLY A 74 -0.75 4.23 20.00
C GLY A 74 0.23 5.14 19.26
N ASP A 75 1.25 4.58 18.60
CA ASP A 75 2.22 5.35 17.83
C ASP A 75 1.57 5.95 16.59
N LEU A 76 0.70 5.20 15.89
CA LEU A 76 -0.07 5.70 14.75
C LEU A 76 -0.99 6.87 15.14
N ALA A 77 -1.57 6.83 16.35
CA ALA A 77 -2.42 7.90 16.85
C ALA A 77 -1.63 9.19 17.17
N GLN A 78 -0.37 9.06 17.59
CA GLN A 78 0.51 10.20 17.92
C GLN A 78 1.21 10.77 16.68
N ALA A 79 1.53 9.90 15.73
CA ALA A 79 2.24 10.18 14.49
C ALA A 79 1.45 11.06 13.51
N SER A 80 0.13 10.91 13.54
CA SER A 80 -0.71 11.37 12.45
C SER A 80 -2.15 11.52 12.93
N SER A 81 -2.91 12.42 12.31
CA SER A 81 -4.34 12.60 12.55
C SER A 81 -5.17 11.43 11.98
N VAL A 82 -4.68 10.20 12.09
CA VAL A 82 -5.32 8.99 11.61
C VAL A 82 -6.50 8.69 12.51
N GLY A 83 -7.70 8.69 11.92
CA GLY A 83 -8.93 8.36 12.61
C GLY A 83 -8.94 6.92 13.16
N ALA A 84 -9.83 6.65 14.12
CA ALA A 84 -9.91 5.33 14.76
C ALA A 84 -10.19 4.19 13.76
N VAL A 85 -10.99 4.46 12.72
CA VAL A 85 -11.30 3.51 11.64
C VAL A 85 -10.02 3.16 10.88
N LEU A 86 -9.27 4.18 10.45
CA LEU A 86 -8.05 3.97 9.67
C LEU A 86 -6.96 3.22 10.46
N ARG A 87 -6.86 3.46 11.77
CA ARG A 87 -5.96 2.66 12.64
C ARG A 87 -6.35 1.18 12.68
N ALA A 88 -7.65 0.88 12.76
CA ALA A 88 -8.13 -0.49 12.77
C ALA A 88 -7.81 -1.19 11.43
N GLU A 89 -8.03 -0.50 10.31
CA GLU A 89 -7.72 -1.02 8.98
C GLU A 89 -6.22 -1.27 8.77
N LEU A 90 -5.36 -0.35 9.22
CA LEU A 90 -3.89 -0.55 9.17
C LEU A 90 -3.46 -1.75 10.04
N THR A 91 -4.11 -1.96 11.18
CA THR A 91 -3.87 -3.13 12.03
C THR A 91 -4.28 -4.44 11.33
N LEU A 92 -5.40 -4.44 10.61
CA LEU A 92 -5.82 -5.59 9.80
C LEU A 92 -4.84 -5.87 8.65
N LEU A 93 -4.39 -4.81 7.96
CA LEU A 93 -3.41 -4.91 6.89
C LEU A 93 -2.08 -5.49 7.39
N ARG A 94 -1.64 -5.10 8.59
CA ARG A 94 -0.48 -5.68 9.27
C ARG A 94 -0.65 -7.19 9.49
N GLU A 95 -1.77 -7.61 10.09
CA GLU A 95 -2.01 -9.03 10.34
C GLU A 95 -2.08 -9.85 9.05
N PHE A 96 -2.65 -9.28 7.98
CA PHE A 96 -2.64 -9.87 6.65
C PHE A 96 -1.21 -10.04 6.12
N ALA A 97 -0.39 -8.98 6.17
CA ALA A 97 1.00 -9.01 5.72
C ALA A 97 1.84 -10.02 6.52
N VAL A 98 1.67 -10.09 7.84
CA VAL A 98 2.35 -11.06 8.71
C VAL A 98 1.98 -12.50 8.34
N ARG A 99 0.69 -12.78 8.10
CA ARG A 99 0.24 -14.11 7.70
C ARG A 99 0.75 -14.50 6.32
N LEU A 100 0.77 -13.56 5.37
CA LEU A 100 1.32 -13.75 4.04
C LEU A 100 2.82 -14.07 4.10
N ALA A 101 3.58 -13.27 4.85
CA ALA A 101 5.02 -13.47 5.05
C ALA A 101 5.31 -14.82 5.73
N ARG A 102 4.53 -15.20 6.75
CA ARG A 102 4.65 -16.51 7.41
C ARG A 102 4.32 -17.66 6.45
N ALA A 103 3.27 -17.55 5.64
CA ALA A 103 2.92 -18.57 4.67
C ALA A 103 4.04 -18.78 3.65
N GLU A 104 4.65 -17.70 3.16
CA GLU A 104 5.77 -17.75 2.22
C GLU A 104 7.05 -18.30 2.87
N ALA A 105 7.36 -17.85 4.09
CA ALA A 105 8.50 -18.36 4.87
C ALA A 105 8.35 -19.85 5.21
N SER A 106 7.13 -20.31 5.48
CA SER A 106 6.84 -21.73 5.78
C SER A 106 6.95 -22.64 4.55
N ARG A 107 6.96 -22.07 3.34
CA ARG A 107 7.20 -22.79 2.07
C ARG A 107 8.68 -22.88 1.72
N ARG A 108 9.54 -22.14 2.43
CA ARG A 108 11.00 -22.23 2.28
C ARG A 108 11.55 -23.21 3.31
N PRO A 109 12.69 -23.88 3.03
CA PRO A 109 13.32 -24.76 4.01
C PRO A 109 13.55 -23.99 5.30
N VAL A 110 12.92 -24.41 6.39
CA VAL A 110 13.12 -23.79 7.70
C VAL A 110 14.56 -24.07 8.10
N ILE A 111 15.36 -23.01 8.16
CA ILE A 111 16.71 -23.07 8.68
C ILE A 111 16.60 -23.17 10.21
N THR A 112 16.62 -24.39 10.73
CA THR A 112 16.41 -24.68 12.17
C THR A 112 17.69 -24.58 13.01
N SER A 113 18.83 -24.23 12.41
CA SER A 113 20.09 -24.07 13.14
C SER A 113 20.81 -22.77 12.77
N TRP A 114 21.43 -22.16 13.78
CA TRP A 114 22.25 -20.97 13.62
C TRP A 114 23.36 -21.15 12.57
N THR A 115 24.00 -22.33 12.55
CA THR A 115 25.02 -22.66 11.55
C THR A 115 24.45 -22.69 10.13
N ALA A 116 23.25 -23.24 9.93
CA ALA A 116 22.59 -23.25 8.64
C ALA A 116 22.16 -21.84 8.19
N LEU A 117 21.87 -20.93 9.14
CA LEU A 117 21.58 -19.52 8.84
C LEU A 117 22.81 -18.78 8.33
N VAL A 118 23.95 -18.95 9.01
CA VAL A 118 25.23 -18.36 8.56
C VAL A 118 25.66 -18.93 7.22
N ALA A 119 25.48 -20.24 7.00
CA ALA A 119 25.77 -20.87 5.71
C ALA A 119 24.88 -20.33 4.59
N TYR A 120 23.57 -20.22 4.83
CA TYR A 120 22.63 -19.64 3.87
C TYR A 120 22.97 -18.18 3.56
N GLY A 121 23.30 -17.38 4.57
CA GLY A 121 23.70 -15.98 4.39
C GLY A 121 24.94 -15.84 3.48
N ARG A 122 25.94 -16.70 3.65
CA ARG A 122 27.14 -16.72 2.79
C ARG A 122 26.82 -17.09 1.35
N VAL A 123 26.04 -18.15 1.15
CA VAL A 123 25.59 -18.58 -0.19
C VAL A 123 24.79 -17.48 -0.88
N ALA A 124 23.90 -16.80 -0.15
CA ALA A 124 23.13 -15.70 -0.70
C ALA A 124 24.01 -14.51 -1.13
N GLN A 125 25.06 -14.19 -0.38
CA GLN A 125 26.02 -13.13 -0.74
C GLN A 125 26.84 -13.50 -1.99
N GLU A 126 27.30 -14.75 -2.08
CA GLU A 126 28.05 -15.26 -3.22
C GLU A 126 27.20 -15.27 -4.50
N MET A 127 25.95 -15.71 -4.40
CA MET A 127 25.00 -15.67 -5.53
C MET A 127 24.74 -14.24 -5.99
N ALA A 128 24.56 -13.29 -5.07
CA ALA A 128 24.38 -11.88 -5.41
C ALA A 128 25.63 -11.29 -6.11
N ALA A 129 26.83 -11.66 -5.65
CA ALA A 129 28.09 -11.24 -6.27
C ALA A 129 28.25 -11.84 -7.68
N GLN A 130 27.87 -13.11 -7.87
CA GLN A 130 27.90 -13.77 -9.18
C GLN A 130 26.92 -13.12 -10.17
N GLN A 131 25.72 -12.77 -9.72
CA GLN A 131 24.74 -12.08 -10.57
C GLN A 131 25.26 -10.71 -11.01
N ALA A 132 25.83 -9.92 -10.10
CA ALA A 132 26.42 -8.62 -10.45
C ALA A 132 27.60 -8.75 -11.44
N ALA A 133 28.39 -9.82 -11.33
CA ALA A 133 29.46 -10.11 -12.29
C ALA A 133 28.94 -10.50 -13.68
N LEU A 134 27.84 -11.26 -13.75
CA LEU A 134 27.18 -11.60 -15.01
C LEU A 134 26.56 -10.36 -15.66
N ASP A 135 25.92 -9.50 -14.88
CA ASP A 135 25.35 -8.24 -15.37
C ASP A 135 26.44 -7.31 -15.92
N GLN A 136 27.63 -7.26 -15.30
CA GLN A 136 28.78 -6.51 -15.80
C GLN A 136 29.32 -7.05 -17.13
N LEU A 137 29.34 -8.38 -17.32
CA LEU A 137 29.77 -9.00 -18.58
C LEU A 137 28.76 -8.77 -19.70
N GLN A 138 27.45 -8.77 -19.39
CA GLN A 138 26.40 -8.47 -20.37
C GLN A 138 26.40 -6.99 -20.75
N GLY A 139 26.56 -6.07 -19.79
CA GLY A 139 26.64 -4.64 -20.07
C GLY A 139 27.87 -4.21 -20.87
N LEU A 140 28.99 -4.95 -20.77
CA LEU A 140 30.17 -4.72 -21.60
C LEU A 140 29.97 -5.19 -23.06
N SER A 141 29.07 -6.15 -23.30
CA SER A 141 28.74 -6.65 -24.64
C SER A 141 27.79 -5.72 -25.39
N ASP A 142 26.88 -5.04 -24.70
CA ASP A 142 25.86 -4.16 -25.32
C ASP A 142 26.39 -2.76 -25.69
N GLY A 143 27.60 -2.39 -25.23
CA GLY A 143 28.21 -1.06 -25.46
C GLY A 143 29.23 -0.98 -26.60
N GLN A 144 29.33 -2.01 -27.45
CA GLN A 144 30.31 -2.09 -28.55
C GLN A 144 29.72 -1.98 -29.97
N ASP A 145 28.40 -1.74 -30.10
CA ASP A 145 27.72 -1.47 -31.40
C ASP A 145 27.27 -0.01 -31.53
#